data_AF-A0A379TYG8-F1
#
_entry.id   AF-A0A379TYG8-F1
#
_cell.length_a   1.000
_cell.length_b   1.000
_cell.length_c   1.000
_cell.angle_alpha   90.00
_cell.angle_beta   90.00
_cell.angle_gamma   90.00
#
_symmetry.space_group_name_H-M   'P 1'
#
loop_
_entity.id
_entity.type
_entity.pdbx_description
1 polymer ?
#
loop_
_entity_poly.entity_id
_entity_poly.type
_entity_poly.pdbx_seq_one_letter_code
_entity_poly.pdbx_strand_id
1 'polypeptide(L)'
;MDFITGRFMIDSEVGVRLYKEVAAKLPIIDYHCHLDAKEIYENKKFDNITQLWLAGDHYKWRAMRANGIAERYITGDATPEEKFKAYAETVEAAFGNPLYHWTHLELNKYFSCNEMLDSDNWQEIMNHCNQLIGGEDFKPRSLITRSNVEVICTTDAPLDTLEYHRLLQQGPTFTTRVLPTFRPDDIFAEGQVLATFIDRLAQVTGRDIHTYADFTAAMAERIDFFHEVGCRISDHGPVAVEYQPADALTVASLFAQKRRGGELTDGETAQLNSAMFVMLGREYKKRGWAMQIHFGALRNNNRKMCEQLESIPALIPSPTRTIWRRALTVCWMRCCRTTGCLKPSSIT
;
A
#
# COMPACT_ATOMS: atom_id res chain seq x y z
N MET A 1 23.73 -22.78 -16.98
CA MET A 1 23.73 -22.69 -15.51
C MET A 1 22.43 -22.01 -15.13
N ASP A 2 21.66 -22.56 -14.21
CA ASP A 2 20.40 -21.96 -13.78
C ASP A 2 20.69 -20.70 -12.96
N PHE A 3 20.00 -19.60 -13.25
CA PHE A 3 20.16 -18.34 -12.53
C PHE A 3 19.50 -18.39 -11.13
N ILE A 4 18.24 -18.79 -11.09
CA ILE A 4 17.52 -19.04 -9.84
C ILE A 4 17.83 -20.45 -9.36
N THR A 5 18.66 -20.55 -8.33
CA THR A 5 19.06 -21.83 -7.73
C THR A 5 18.55 -21.94 -6.30
N GLY A 6 18.64 -23.13 -5.71
CA GLY A 6 18.36 -23.33 -4.27
C GLY A 6 19.33 -22.62 -3.31
N ARG A 7 20.25 -21.79 -3.83
CA ARG A 7 21.18 -20.92 -3.09
C ARG A 7 21.11 -19.47 -3.55
N PHE A 8 20.11 -19.10 -4.36
CA PHE A 8 19.97 -17.74 -4.88
C PHE A 8 20.03 -16.72 -3.73
N MET A 9 21.00 -15.79 -3.79
CA MET A 9 21.29 -14.78 -2.76
C MET A 9 21.82 -15.32 -1.41
N ILE A 10 22.27 -16.58 -1.33
CA ILE A 10 22.73 -17.22 -0.08
C ILE A 10 24.12 -17.86 -0.26
N ASP A 11 25.13 -17.17 0.25
CA ASP A 11 26.54 -17.54 0.04
C ASP A 11 27.12 -18.49 1.11
N SER A 12 26.34 -18.88 2.13
CA SER A 12 26.81 -19.75 3.22
C SER A 12 25.95 -21.01 3.40
N GLU A 13 26.59 -22.13 3.75
CA GLU A 13 25.88 -23.39 4.04
C GLU A 13 24.90 -23.26 5.21
N VAL A 14 25.27 -22.47 6.24
CA VAL A 14 24.39 -22.18 7.37
C VAL A 14 23.14 -21.42 6.89
N GLY A 15 23.30 -20.41 6.03
CA GLY A 15 22.18 -19.68 5.44
C GLY A 15 21.27 -20.58 4.62
N VAL A 16 21.84 -21.47 3.79
CA VAL A 16 21.07 -22.41 2.97
C VAL A 16 20.25 -23.34 3.86
N ARG A 17 20.85 -23.85 4.94
CA ARG A 17 20.17 -24.70 5.90
C ARG A 17 19.01 -23.97 6.59
N LEU A 18 19.27 -22.76 7.13
CA LEU A 18 18.23 -21.95 7.79
C LEU A 18 17.07 -21.63 6.85
N TYR A 19 17.35 -21.28 5.60
CA TYR A 19 16.29 -21.00 4.63
C TYR A 19 15.47 -22.25 4.32
N LYS A 20 16.10 -23.36 3.93
CA LYS A 20 15.40 -24.57 3.48
C LYS A 20 14.67 -25.30 4.61
N GLU A 21 15.29 -25.37 5.78
CA GLU A 21 14.73 -26.15 6.89
C GLU A 21 13.65 -25.40 7.66
N VAL A 22 13.76 -24.06 7.72
CA VAL A 22 12.88 -23.19 8.50
C VAL A 22 12.14 -22.19 7.62
N ALA A 23 12.83 -21.18 7.07
CA ALA A 23 12.17 -19.99 6.52
C ALA A 23 11.23 -20.29 5.34
N ALA A 24 11.64 -21.15 4.41
CA ALA A 24 10.88 -21.50 3.21
C ALA A 24 9.56 -22.26 3.49
N LYS A 25 9.40 -22.80 4.71
CA LYS A 25 8.21 -23.55 5.13
C LYS A 25 7.22 -22.69 5.92
N LEU A 26 7.63 -21.50 6.35
CA LEU A 26 6.77 -20.61 7.11
C LEU A 26 5.70 -20.00 6.19
N PRO A 27 4.48 -19.75 6.71
CA PRO A 27 3.48 -19.01 5.97
C PRO A 27 3.88 -17.55 5.78
N ILE A 28 3.35 -16.93 4.74
CA ILE A 28 3.47 -15.50 4.50
C ILE A 28 2.39 -14.78 5.33
N ILE A 29 2.84 -13.81 6.12
CA ILE A 29 1.98 -12.82 6.78
C ILE A 29 2.24 -11.50 6.07
N ASP A 30 1.43 -11.21 5.05
CA ASP A 30 1.52 -9.98 4.27
C ASP A 30 0.70 -8.87 4.94
N TYR A 31 1.27 -8.31 6.01
CA TYR A 31 0.58 -7.37 6.90
C TYR A 31 0.36 -5.98 6.30
N HIS A 32 0.79 -5.72 5.06
CA HIS A 32 0.51 -4.48 4.34
C HIS A 32 0.72 -4.65 2.83
N CYS A 33 -0.37 -4.60 2.05
CA CYS A 33 -0.34 -4.66 0.60
C CYS A 33 -1.41 -3.75 -0.03
N HIS A 34 -1.41 -3.72 -1.36
CA HIS A 34 -2.39 -2.98 -2.18
C HIS A 34 -3.19 -3.90 -3.11
N LEU A 35 -3.33 -5.18 -2.76
CA LEU A 35 -4.24 -6.08 -3.48
C LEU A 35 -5.70 -5.62 -3.31
N ASP A 36 -6.52 -5.86 -4.33
CA ASP A 36 -7.95 -5.55 -4.30
C ASP A 36 -8.74 -6.74 -3.70
N ALA A 37 -9.43 -6.50 -2.58
CA ALA A 37 -10.27 -7.51 -1.94
C ALA A 37 -11.41 -8.02 -2.86
N LYS A 38 -11.91 -7.17 -3.76
CA LYS A 38 -12.88 -7.54 -4.79
C LYS A 38 -12.31 -8.55 -5.77
N GLU A 39 -11.10 -8.32 -6.28
CA GLU A 39 -10.46 -9.27 -7.21
C GLU A 39 -10.22 -10.63 -6.55
N ILE A 40 -9.79 -10.63 -5.28
CA ILE A 40 -9.66 -11.85 -4.49
C ILE A 40 -11.03 -12.52 -4.33
N TYR A 41 -12.09 -11.75 -4.04
CA TYR A 41 -13.43 -12.29 -3.87
C TYR A 41 -14.02 -12.84 -5.18
N GLU A 42 -13.98 -12.09 -6.27
CA GLU A 42 -14.52 -12.51 -7.57
C GLU A 42 -13.70 -13.66 -8.19
N ASN A 43 -12.41 -13.74 -7.87
CA ASN A 43 -11.50 -14.82 -8.24
C ASN A 43 -11.53 -15.16 -9.74
N LYS A 44 -11.62 -14.11 -10.57
CA LYS A 44 -11.66 -14.22 -12.03
C LYS A 44 -10.28 -14.61 -12.57
N LYS A 45 -10.28 -15.30 -13.72
CA LYS A 45 -9.04 -15.63 -14.43
C LYS A 45 -8.44 -14.37 -15.05
N PHE A 46 -7.12 -14.40 -15.20
CA PHE A 46 -6.40 -13.44 -16.04
C PHE A 46 -6.45 -13.92 -17.50
N ASP A 47 -6.49 -12.97 -18.43
CA ASP A 47 -6.54 -13.22 -19.86
C ASP A 47 -5.18 -13.66 -20.39
N ASN A 48 -4.10 -13.05 -19.89
CA ASN A 48 -2.72 -13.29 -20.31
C ASN A 48 -1.71 -12.78 -19.29
N ILE A 49 -0.43 -13.11 -19.49
CA ILE A 49 0.67 -12.67 -18.65
C ILE A 49 0.82 -11.15 -18.64
N THR A 50 0.59 -10.45 -19.75
CA THR A 50 0.70 -8.99 -19.79
C THR A 50 -0.29 -8.34 -18.82
N GLN A 51 -1.53 -8.84 -18.73
CA GLN A 51 -2.49 -8.38 -17.73
C GLN A 51 -2.04 -8.72 -16.31
N LEU A 52 -1.63 -9.96 -16.06
CA LEU A 52 -1.21 -10.41 -14.72
C LEU A 52 0.05 -9.68 -14.21
N TRP A 53 1.01 -9.38 -15.11
CA TRP A 53 2.33 -8.89 -14.74
C TRP A 53 2.56 -7.41 -14.97
N LEU A 54 1.94 -6.80 -15.99
CA LEU A 54 2.25 -5.44 -16.43
C LEU A 54 1.12 -4.44 -16.15
N ALA A 55 -0.05 -4.89 -15.69
CA ALA A 55 -1.11 -3.99 -15.20
C ALA A 55 -0.73 -3.27 -13.89
N GLY A 56 0.29 -3.76 -13.19
CA GLY A 56 0.97 -3.14 -12.04
C GLY A 56 2.23 -3.96 -11.71
N ASP A 57 2.96 -3.75 -10.62
CA ASP A 57 3.21 -2.50 -9.91
C ASP A 57 4.13 -1.58 -10.77
N HIS A 58 4.12 -0.28 -10.50
CA HIS A 58 4.69 0.78 -11.32
C HIS A 58 6.23 0.72 -11.49
N TYR A 59 6.93 -0.18 -10.81
CA TYR A 59 8.37 -0.42 -11.00
C TYR A 59 8.69 -0.82 -12.45
N LYS A 60 7.89 -1.71 -13.04
CA LYS A 60 8.08 -2.16 -14.43
C LYS A 60 7.95 -0.98 -15.39
N TRP A 61 6.90 -0.18 -15.24
CA TRP A 61 6.67 1.03 -16.04
C TRP A 61 7.81 2.04 -15.89
N ARG A 62 8.31 2.24 -14.67
CA ARG A 62 9.44 3.14 -14.41
C ARG A 62 10.70 2.66 -15.12
N ALA A 63 11.00 1.37 -15.07
CA ALA A 63 12.16 0.81 -15.77
C ALA A 63 12.00 0.92 -17.29
N MET A 64 10.81 0.63 -17.83
CA MET A 64 10.53 0.77 -19.27
C MET A 64 10.72 2.23 -19.73
N ARG A 65 10.19 3.21 -19.00
CA ARG A 65 10.40 4.64 -19.28
C ARG A 65 11.88 5.03 -19.20
N ALA A 66 12.60 4.54 -18.19
CA ALA A 66 14.03 4.79 -18.04
C ALA A 66 14.86 4.15 -19.15
N ASN A 67 14.38 3.04 -19.73
CA ASN A 67 14.96 2.36 -20.89
C ASN A 67 14.51 2.97 -22.24
N GLY A 68 13.79 4.10 -22.22
CA GLY A 68 13.38 4.81 -23.44
C GLY A 68 12.18 4.19 -24.18
N ILE A 69 11.47 3.24 -23.57
CA ILE A 69 10.25 2.68 -24.15
C ILE A 69 9.15 3.73 -24.20
N ALA A 70 8.50 3.88 -25.36
CA ALA A 70 7.41 4.84 -25.55
C ALA A 70 6.17 4.47 -24.70
N GLU A 71 5.49 5.48 -24.16
CA GLU A 71 4.35 5.29 -23.24
C GLU A 71 3.20 4.44 -23.84
N ARG A 72 3.06 4.44 -25.17
CA ARG A 72 2.14 3.57 -25.93
C ARG A 72 2.29 2.10 -25.54
N TYR A 73 3.52 1.63 -25.34
CA TYR A 73 3.87 0.24 -24.99
C TYR A 73 3.89 -0.03 -23.48
N ILE A 74 3.48 0.95 -22.66
CA ILE A 74 3.43 0.85 -21.20
C ILE A 74 1.97 0.93 -20.77
N THR A 75 1.42 2.14 -20.73
CA THR A 75 0.04 2.41 -20.29
C THR A 75 -0.92 2.68 -21.45
N GLY A 76 -0.42 2.88 -22.66
CA GLY A 76 -1.24 3.16 -23.85
C GLY A 76 -1.93 1.95 -24.47
N ASP A 77 -2.30 2.09 -25.74
CA ASP A 77 -3.18 1.21 -26.52
C ASP A 77 -2.46 0.08 -27.28
N ALA A 78 -1.17 -0.16 -27.02
CA ALA A 78 -0.44 -1.29 -27.62
C ALA A 78 -1.04 -2.65 -27.24
N THR A 79 -0.85 -3.67 -28.09
CA THR A 79 -1.35 -5.01 -27.81
C THR A 79 -0.59 -5.67 -26.65
N PRO A 80 -1.16 -6.70 -25.99
CA PRO A 80 -0.48 -7.42 -24.93
C PRO A 80 0.91 -7.95 -25.32
N GLU A 81 1.08 -8.42 -26.56
CA GLU A 81 2.33 -8.93 -27.12
C GLU A 81 3.36 -7.80 -27.29
N GLU A 82 2.95 -6.67 -27.85
CA GLU A 82 3.83 -5.50 -28.01
C GLU A 82 4.35 -5.00 -26.67
N LYS A 83 3.47 -4.94 -25.65
CA LYS A 83 3.84 -4.56 -24.28
C LYS A 83 4.78 -5.57 -23.62
N PHE A 84 4.53 -6.86 -23.78
CA PHE A 84 5.38 -7.91 -23.21
C PHE A 84 6.77 -7.92 -23.87
N LYS A 85 6.84 -7.77 -25.20
CA LYS A 85 8.10 -7.63 -25.92
C LYS A 85 8.91 -6.44 -25.40
N ALA A 86 8.28 -5.26 -25.29
CA ALA A 86 8.96 -4.07 -24.77
C ALA A 86 9.44 -4.24 -23.32
N TYR A 87 8.72 -5.02 -22.52
CA TYR A 87 9.17 -5.37 -21.17
C TYR A 87 10.36 -6.33 -21.19
N ALA A 88 10.39 -7.32 -22.08
CA ALA A 88 11.52 -8.23 -22.23
C ALA A 88 12.81 -7.50 -22.62
N GLU A 89 12.74 -6.57 -23.58
CA GLU A 89 13.85 -5.65 -23.94
C GLU A 89 14.31 -4.80 -22.74
N THR A 90 13.40 -4.46 -21.83
CA THR A 90 13.74 -3.73 -20.60
C THR A 90 14.41 -4.62 -19.56
N VAL A 91 13.94 -5.86 -19.40
CA VAL A 91 14.55 -6.84 -18.47
C VAL A 91 15.97 -7.17 -18.91
N GLU A 92 16.22 -7.35 -20.20
CA GLU A 92 17.55 -7.59 -20.76
C GLU A 92 18.55 -6.47 -20.37
N ALA A 93 18.10 -5.22 -20.31
CA ALA A 93 18.90 -4.08 -19.88
C ALA A 93 18.94 -3.86 -18.35
N ALA A 94 18.22 -4.66 -17.55
CA ALA A 94 17.98 -4.42 -16.12
C ALA A 94 19.00 -5.06 -15.18
N PHE A 95 20.19 -5.45 -15.64
CA PHE A 95 21.23 -6.01 -14.78
C PHE A 95 21.55 -5.09 -13.58
N GLY A 96 21.55 -5.67 -12.37
CA GLY A 96 21.75 -4.94 -11.12
C GLY A 96 20.49 -4.24 -10.57
N ASN A 97 19.39 -4.19 -11.34
CA ASN A 97 18.09 -3.76 -10.85
C ASN A 97 17.36 -4.95 -10.22
N PRO A 98 16.65 -4.77 -9.08
CA PRO A 98 15.88 -5.86 -8.47
C PRO A 98 14.78 -6.43 -9.38
N LEU A 99 14.30 -5.68 -10.38
CA LEU A 99 13.37 -6.19 -11.40
C LEU A 99 13.92 -7.44 -12.09
N TYR A 100 15.23 -7.47 -12.36
CA TYR A 100 15.87 -8.64 -12.95
C TYR A 100 15.72 -9.88 -12.05
N HIS A 101 15.85 -9.72 -10.73
CA HIS A 101 15.63 -10.83 -9.80
C HIS A 101 14.16 -11.23 -9.73
N TRP A 102 13.24 -10.27 -9.63
CA TRP A 102 11.81 -10.53 -9.50
C TRP A 102 11.24 -11.26 -10.71
N THR A 103 11.57 -10.80 -11.93
CA THR A 103 11.15 -11.45 -13.18
C THR A 103 11.50 -12.95 -13.18
N HIS A 104 12.77 -13.28 -12.92
CA HIS A 104 13.22 -14.67 -13.00
C HIS A 104 12.77 -15.52 -11.80
N LEU A 105 12.61 -14.92 -10.61
CA LEU A 105 12.00 -15.62 -9.46
C LEU A 105 10.54 -15.99 -9.74
N GLU A 106 9.78 -15.07 -10.33
CA GLU A 106 8.37 -15.28 -10.67
C GLU A 106 8.20 -16.30 -11.80
N LEU A 107 9.02 -16.23 -12.86
CA LEU A 107 9.08 -17.25 -13.92
C LEU A 107 9.41 -18.64 -13.37
N ASN A 108 10.44 -18.76 -12.54
CA ASN A 108 10.85 -20.02 -11.94
C ASN A 108 9.74 -20.58 -11.03
N LYS A 109 9.21 -19.75 -10.12
CA LYS A 109 8.32 -20.21 -9.06
C LYS A 109 6.92 -20.57 -9.55
N TYR A 110 6.34 -19.76 -10.43
CA TYR A 110 4.94 -19.91 -10.82
C TYR A 110 4.77 -20.60 -12.17
N PHE A 111 5.71 -20.37 -13.09
CA PHE A 111 5.64 -20.86 -14.47
C PHE A 111 6.60 -22.01 -14.74
N SER A 112 7.42 -22.42 -13.78
CA SER A 112 8.44 -23.46 -13.97
C SER A 112 9.40 -23.15 -15.14
N CYS A 113 9.66 -21.87 -15.38
CA CYS A 113 10.54 -21.40 -16.45
C CYS A 113 11.87 -20.92 -15.85
N ASN A 114 12.97 -21.54 -16.28
CA ASN A 114 14.33 -21.23 -15.80
C ASN A 114 15.13 -20.37 -16.80
N GLU A 115 14.52 -20.02 -17.92
CA GLU A 115 15.15 -19.21 -18.96
C GLU A 115 15.21 -17.74 -18.54
N MET A 116 16.27 -17.07 -19.00
CA MET A 116 16.44 -15.64 -18.78
C MET A 116 15.64 -14.89 -19.84
N LEU A 117 14.70 -14.04 -19.43
CA LEU A 117 13.88 -13.30 -20.38
C LEU A 117 14.72 -12.25 -21.11
N ASP A 118 14.69 -12.27 -22.45
CA ASP A 118 15.41 -11.35 -23.34
C ASP A 118 14.60 -11.01 -24.61
N SER A 119 15.17 -10.18 -25.48
CA SER A 119 14.51 -9.75 -26.72
C SER A 119 14.29 -10.84 -27.76
N ASP A 120 14.96 -11.99 -27.63
CA ASP A 120 14.93 -13.08 -28.61
C ASP A 120 13.95 -14.18 -28.21
N ASN A 121 13.75 -14.42 -26.91
CA ASN A 121 12.90 -15.51 -26.40
C ASN A 121 11.53 -15.06 -25.84
N TRP A 122 11.24 -13.76 -25.80
CA TRP A 122 10.01 -13.23 -25.18
C TRP A 122 8.73 -13.91 -25.70
N GLN A 123 8.66 -14.26 -26.99
CA GLN A 123 7.46 -14.84 -27.58
C GLN A 123 7.23 -16.28 -27.08
N GLU A 124 8.30 -17.07 -26.97
CA GLU A 124 8.24 -18.43 -26.46
C GLU A 124 7.86 -18.43 -24.98
N ILE A 125 8.48 -17.57 -24.17
CA ILE A 125 8.17 -17.41 -22.75
C ILE A 125 6.73 -16.93 -22.55
N MET A 126 6.27 -15.95 -23.33
CA MET A 126 4.90 -15.43 -23.26
C MET A 126 3.88 -16.54 -23.55
N ASN A 127 4.11 -17.33 -24.61
CA ASN A 127 3.23 -18.43 -24.98
C ASN A 127 3.17 -19.50 -23.89
N HIS A 128 4.32 -19.90 -23.34
CA HIS A 128 4.41 -20.83 -22.22
C HIS A 128 3.62 -20.33 -21.00
N CYS A 129 3.80 -19.06 -20.63
CA CYS A 129 3.10 -18.46 -19.51
C CYS A 129 1.59 -18.40 -19.73
N ASN A 130 1.14 -17.99 -20.92
CA ASN A 130 -0.28 -17.88 -21.26
C ASN A 130 -0.99 -19.23 -21.27
N GLN A 131 -0.32 -20.30 -21.70
CA GLN A 131 -0.85 -21.66 -21.61
C GLN A 131 -1.15 -22.06 -20.17
N LEU A 132 -0.28 -21.70 -19.22
CA LEU A 132 -0.46 -21.99 -17.80
C LEU A 132 -1.54 -21.10 -17.15
N ILE A 133 -1.58 -19.80 -17.51
CA ILE A 133 -2.55 -18.82 -16.97
C ILE A 133 -4.00 -19.21 -17.24
N GLY A 134 -4.28 -19.92 -18.34
CA GLY A 134 -5.63 -20.44 -18.63
C GLY A 134 -6.15 -21.46 -17.60
N GLY A 135 -5.25 -22.05 -16.80
CA GLY A 135 -5.56 -23.04 -15.78
C GLY A 135 -6.23 -22.47 -14.51
N GLU A 136 -6.80 -23.36 -13.69
CA GLU A 136 -7.40 -22.98 -12.40
C GLU A 136 -6.35 -22.55 -11.36
N ASP A 137 -5.11 -23.03 -11.50
CA ASP A 137 -4.01 -22.77 -10.58
C ASP A 137 -3.47 -21.33 -10.65
N PHE A 138 -3.91 -20.55 -11.63
CA PHE A 138 -3.52 -19.14 -11.85
C PHE A 138 -4.62 -18.13 -11.49
N LYS A 139 -5.75 -18.59 -10.94
CA LYS A 139 -6.72 -17.68 -10.33
C LYS A 139 -6.11 -16.96 -9.11
N PRO A 140 -6.57 -15.74 -8.76
CA PRO A 140 -6.05 -14.97 -7.63
C PRO A 140 -5.92 -15.78 -6.33
N ARG A 141 -6.98 -16.47 -5.90
CA ARG A 141 -6.98 -17.29 -4.68
C ARG A 141 -6.04 -18.49 -4.78
N SER A 142 -5.91 -19.08 -5.97
CA SER A 142 -4.99 -20.21 -6.22
C SER A 142 -3.54 -19.75 -6.10
N LEU A 143 -3.19 -18.60 -6.68
CA LEU A 143 -1.85 -18.01 -6.55
C LEU A 143 -1.52 -17.70 -5.08
N ILE A 144 -2.45 -17.07 -4.36
CA ILE A 144 -2.30 -16.77 -2.93
C ILE A 144 -2.08 -18.06 -2.11
N THR A 145 -2.86 -19.11 -2.38
CA THR A 145 -2.74 -20.40 -1.70
C THR A 145 -1.42 -21.09 -2.02
N ARG A 146 -0.98 -21.10 -3.29
CA ARG A 146 0.31 -21.64 -3.74
C ARG A 146 1.51 -20.95 -3.10
N SER A 147 1.33 -19.70 -2.70
CA SER A 147 2.34 -18.89 -2.00
C SER A 147 2.33 -19.07 -0.49
N ASN A 148 1.49 -19.97 0.05
CA ASN A 148 1.37 -20.25 1.48
C ASN A 148 1.05 -18.99 2.31
N VAL A 149 0.19 -18.12 1.80
CA VAL A 149 -0.21 -16.89 2.49
C VAL A 149 -1.29 -17.19 3.51
N GLU A 150 -1.04 -16.85 4.77
CA GLU A 150 -2.01 -17.02 5.85
C GLU A 150 -2.83 -15.74 6.08
N VAL A 151 -2.20 -14.57 5.95
CA VAL A 151 -2.82 -13.27 6.19
C VAL A 151 -2.41 -12.30 5.10
N ILE A 152 -3.39 -11.56 4.59
CA ILE A 152 -3.24 -10.40 3.72
C ILE A 152 -3.93 -9.24 4.41
N CYS A 153 -3.23 -8.12 4.55
CA CYS A 153 -3.83 -6.86 4.95
C CYS A 153 -3.85 -5.91 3.75
N THR A 154 -5.03 -5.64 3.20
CA THR A 154 -5.23 -4.63 2.14
C THR A 154 -5.11 -3.23 2.71
N THR A 155 -5.12 -2.20 1.86
CA THR A 155 -5.08 -0.80 2.27
C THR A 155 -6.37 -0.11 1.84
N ASP A 156 -7.18 0.33 2.81
CA ASP A 156 -8.56 0.73 2.58
C ASP A 156 -8.83 2.12 3.17
N ALA A 157 -9.67 2.90 2.50
CA ALA A 157 -10.02 4.25 2.91
C ALA A 157 -11.08 4.23 4.03
N PRO A 158 -11.13 5.23 4.95
CA PRO A 158 -12.05 5.22 6.09
C PRO A 158 -13.53 5.09 5.73
N LEU A 159 -13.89 5.54 4.53
CA LEU A 159 -15.26 5.59 4.04
C LEU A 159 -15.66 4.33 3.25
N ASP A 160 -14.77 3.36 3.08
CA ASP A 160 -15.05 2.14 2.34
C ASP A 160 -16.04 1.24 3.08
N THR A 161 -16.88 0.54 2.31
CA THR A 161 -17.92 -0.35 2.85
C THR A 161 -17.35 -1.66 3.38
N LEU A 162 -16.11 -2.01 2.99
CA LEU A 162 -15.44 -3.28 3.32
C LEU A 162 -16.29 -4.52 2.99
N GLU A 163 -17.16 -4.41 1.98
CA GLU A 163 -18.11 -5.47 1.64
C GLU A 163 -17.41 -6.78 1.27
N TYR A 164 -16.33 -6.70 0.48
CA TYR A 164 -15.59 -7.87 0.02
C TYR A 164 -14.83 -8.55 1.15
N HIS A 165 -14.29 -7.82 2.13
CA HIS A 165 -13.70 -8.41 3.34
C HIS A 165 -14.72 -9.23 4.12
N ARG A 166 -15.92 -8.69 4.33
CA ARG A 166 -17.00 -9.38 5.03
C ARG A 166 -17.46 -10.63 4.27
N LEU A 167 -17.55 -10.55 2.95
CA LEU A 167 -17.89 -11.71 2.11
C LEU A 167 -16.78 -12.78 2.15
N LEU A 168 -15.51 -12.37 2.12
CA LEU A 168 -14.36 -13.27 2.23
C LEU A 168 -14.32 -13.98 3.59
N GLN A 169 -14.66 -13.30 4.68
CA GLN A 169 -14.74 -13.90 6.02
C GLN A 169 -15.84 -14.98 6.15
N GLN A 170 -16.91 -14.87 5.36
CA GLN A 170 -18.02 -15.82 5.38
C GLN A 170 -17.82 -17.01 4.45
N GLY A 171 -16.87 -16.93 3.51
CA GLY A 171 -16.64 -17.95 2.50
C GLY A 171 -15.90 -19.19 3.04
N PRO A 172 -16.47 -20.41 2.96
CA PRO A 172 -15.88 -21.59 3.60
C PRO A 172 -14.67 -22.19 2.84
N THR A 173 -14.38 -21.72 1.62
CA THR A 173 -13.42 -22.38 0.71
C THR A 173 -12.04 -21.72 0.65
N PHE A 174 -11.88 -20.51 1.19
CA PHE A 174 -10.62 -19.76 1.14
C PHE A 174 -10.12 -19.51 2.56
N THR A 175 -8.98 -20.10 2.90
CA THR A 175 -8.45 -20.11 4.29
C THR A 175 -7.61 -18.87 4.63
N THR A 176 -7.03 -18.20 3.63
CA THR A 176 -6.25 -16.98 3.83
C THR A 176 -7.15 -15.87 4.37
N ARG A 177 -6.72 -15.24 5.47
CA ARG A 177 -7.44 -14.12 6.09
C ARG A 177 -7.14 -12.84 5.31
N VAL A 178 -8.15 -12.26 4.68
CA VAL A 178 -8.04 -10.95 4.03
C VAL A 178 -8.65 -9.89 4.95
N LEU A 179 -7.78 -9.07 5.54
CA LEU A 179 -8.12 -8.07 6.56
C LEU A 179 -7.89 -6.66 6.00
N PRO A 180 -8.65 -5.65 6.43
CA PRO A 180 -8.42 -4.29 5.99
C PRO A 180 -7.36 -3.59 6.85
N THR A 181 -6.66 -2.61 6.26
CA THR A 181 -5.78 -1.64 6.94
C THR A 181 -6.37 -0.25 6.77
N PHE A 182 -6.55 0.47 7.88
CA PHE A 182 -7.18 1.79 7.87
C PHE A 182 -6.21 2.89 7.41
N ARG A 183 -6.46 3.52 6.25
CA ARG A 183 -5.61 4.59 5.70
C ARG A 183 -6.33 5.92 5.51
N PRO A 184 -6.27 6.85 6.48
CA PRO A 184 -7.04 8.09 6.44
C PRO A 184 -6.30 9.27 5.78
N ASP A 185 -5.57 9.05 4.68
CA ASP A 185 -4.74 10.11 4.07
C ASP A 185 -5.58 11.32 3.59
N ASP A 186 -6.82 11.10 3.14
CA ASP A 186 -7.72 12.15 2.63
C ASP A 186 -8.02 13.26 3.64
N ILE A 187 -7.97 12.97 4.95
CA ILE A 187 -8.25 13.99 5.98
C ILE A 187 -7.15 15.05 6.06
N PHE A 188 -5.95 14.72 5.55
CA PHE A 188 -4.80 15.61 5.52
C PHE A 188 -4.67 16.36 4.20
N ALA A 189 -5.52 16.08 3.21
CA ALA A 189 -5.49 16.72 1.91
C ALA A 189 -5.82 18.22 2.00
N GLU A 190 -5.34 18.95 1.00
CA GLU A 190 -5.56 20.39 0.83
C GLU A 190 -6.87 20.69 0.08
N GLY A 191 -7.28 21.96 0.09
CA GLY A 191 -8.49 22.43 -0.60
C GLY A 191 -9.79 21.81 -0.06
N GLN A 192 -10.76 21.58 -0.96
CA GLN A 192 -12.11 21.14 -0.59
C GLN A 192 -12.20 19.65 -0.23
N VAL A 193 -11.12 18.88 -0.39
CA VAL A 193 -11.13 17.42 -0.18
C VAL A 193 -11.58 17.04 1.22
N LEU A 194 -11.10 17.74 2.26
CA LEU A 194 -11.52 17.48 3.64
C LEU A 194 -13.03 17.73 3.83
N ALA A 195 -13.57 18.80 3.25
CA ALA A 195 -15.00 19.11 3.39
C ALA A 195 -15.86 18.04 2.71
N THR A 196 -15.51 17.63 1.49
CA THR A 196 -16.17 16.52 0.79
C THR A 196 -16.05 15.21 1.56
N PHE A 197 -14.90 14.94 2.16
CA PHE A 197 -14.70 13.78 3.03
C PHE A 197 -15.64 13.83 4.24
N ILE A 198 -15.76 14.98 4.91
CA ILE A 198 -16.65 15.15 6.07
C ILE A 198 -18.11 14.94 5.67
N ASP A 199 -18.55 15.46 4.53
CA ASP A 199 -19.93 15.28 4.06
C ASP A 199 -20.24 13.80 3.79
N ARG A 200 -19.30 13.07 3.18
CA ARG A 200 -19.43 11.61 3.00
C ARG A 200 -19.36 10.86 4.33
N LEU A 201 -18.50 11.28 5.24
CA LEU A 201 -18.40 10.71 6.60
C LEU A 201 -19.73 10.84 7.35
N ALA A 202 -20.37 12.01 7.26
CA ALA A 202 -21.69 12.26 7.82
C ALA A 202 -22.74 11.31 7.24
N GLN A 203 -22.72 11.08 5.93
CA GLN A 203 -23.63 10.13 5.27
C GLN A 203 -23.43 8.68 5.73
N VAL A 204 -22.18 8.20 5.78
CA VAL A 204 -21.91 6.79 6.13
C VAL A 204 -22.10 6.48 7.61
N THR A 205 -22.00 7.48 8.48
CA THR A 205 -22.25 7.34 9.93
C THR A 205 -23.67 7.75 10.33
N GLY A 206 -24.42 8.41 9.44
CA GLY A 206 -25.73 8.97 9.77
C GLY A 206 -25.68 10.09 10.82
N ARG A 207 -24.57 10.84 10.87
CA ARG A 207 -24.31 11.86 11.89
C ARG A 207 -24.14 13.24 11.27
N ASP A 208 -24.71 14.24 11.92
CA ASP A 208 -24.37 15.63 11.63
C ASP A 208 -22.99 15.97 12.21
N ILE A 209 -22.06 16.38 11.35
CA ILE A 209 -20.69 16.68 11.75
C ILE A 209 -20.50 18.18 11.68
N HIS A 210 -20.67 18.91 12.79
CA HIS A 210 -20.54 20.37 12.81
C HIS A 210 -19.20 20.87 13.36
N THR A 211 -18.66 20.15 14.32
CA THR A 211 -17.49 20.52 15.10
C THR A 211 -16.37 19.50 14.97
N TYR A 212 -15.17 19.86 15.44
CA TYR A 212 -14.06 18.92 15.53
C TYR A 212 -14.35 17.73 16.45
N ALA A 213 -15.20 17.93 17.47
CA ALA A 213 -15.63 16.87 18.36
C ALA A 213 -16.54 15.87 17.64
N ASP A 214 -17.50 16.35 16.84
CA ASP A 214 -18.38 15.50 16.02
C ASP A 214 -17.56 14.69 15.02
N PHE A 215 -16.58 15.32 14.36
CA PHE A 215 -15.66 14.67 13.43
C PHE A 215 -14.86 13.55 14.12
N THR A 216 -14.30 13.84 15.29
CA THR A 216 -13.55 12.84 16.07
C THR A 216 -14.44 11.65 16.44
N ALA A 217 -15.68 11.89 16.83
CA ALA A 217 -16.61 10.84 17.20
C ALA A 217 -17.06 9.99 15.99
N ALA A 218 -17.29 10.61 14.83
CA ALA A 218 -17.59 9.89 13.59
C ALA A 218 -16.39 9.07 13.08
N MET A 219 -15.17 9.60 13.19
CA MET A 219 -13.95 8.85 12.87
C MET A 219 -13.76 7.65 13.81
N ALA A 220 -14.01 7.81 15.11
CA ALA A 220 -13.95 6.71 16.06
C ALA A 220 -14.91 5.57 15.70
N GLU A 221 -16.13 5.89 15.24
CA GLU A 221 -17.12 4.92 14.77
C GLU A 221 -16.66 4.17 13.50
N ARG A 222 -16.00 4.87 12.57
CA ARG A 222 -15.38 4.21 11.40
C ARG A 222 -14.23 3.29 11.81
N ILE A 223 -13.43 3.68 12.80
CA ILE A 223 -12.38 2.83 13.36
C ILE A 223 -12.99 1.60 14.05
N ASP A 224 -14.12 1.74 14.76
CA ASP A 224 -14.86 0.62 15.33
C ASP A 224 -15.37 -0.34 14.25
N PHE A 225 -15.99 0.19 13.19
CA PHE A 225 -16.42 -0.62 12.06
C PHE A 225 -15.27 -1.43 11.44
N PHE A 226 -14.13 -0.79 11.20
CA PHE A 226 -12.93 -1.50 10.71
C PHE A 226 -12.46 -2.57 11.71
N HIS A 227 -12.52 -2.28 13.01
CA HIS A 227 -12.13 -3.22 14.06
C HIS A 227 -13.02 -4.47 14.06
N GLU A 228 -14.32 -4.31 13.86
CA GLU A 228 -15.30 -5.39 13.73
C GLU A 228 -15.03 -6.27 12.51
N VAL A 229 -14.60 -5.67 11.39
CA VAL A 229 -14.16 -6.40 10.18
C VAL A 229 -12.74 -6.98 10.35
N GLY A 230 -12.11 -6.86 11.52
CA GLY A 230 -10.84 -7.51 11.84
C GLY A 230 -9.59 -6.68 11.62
N CYS A 231 -9.71 -5.39 11.25
CA CYS A 231 -8.58 -4.47 11.14
C CYS A 231 -7.83 -4.33 12.47
N ARG A 232 -6.50 -4.38 12.45
CA ARG A 232 -5.63 -4.15 13.62
C ARG A 232 -4.46 -3.20 13.32
N ILE A 233 -4.42 -2.65 12.11
CA ILE A 233 -3.29 -1.86 11.61
C ILE A 233 -3.86 -0.62 10.91
N SER A 234 -3.17 0.50 11.09
CA SER A 234 -3.44 1.73 10.36
C SER A 234 -2.20 2.13 9.58
N ASP A 235 -2.41 2.79 8.46
CA ASP A 235 -1.36 3.30 7.58
C ASP A 235 -1.55 4.81 7.32
N HIS A 236 -0.45 5.54 7.28
CA HIS A 236 -0.45 6.98 7.04
C HIS A 236 0.71 7.33 6.11
N GLY A 237 0.42 8.10 5.07
CA GLY A 237 1.37 8.46 4.02
C GLY A 237 1.86 9.91 4.01
N PRO A 238 2.20 10.58 5.13
CA PRO A 238 2.50 12.01 5.12
C PRO A 238 3.83 12.31 4.42
N VAL A 239 3.91 13.42 3.67
CA VAL A 239 5.17 13.84 3.03
C VAL A 239 6.25 14.12 4.08
N ALA A 240 5.88 14.87 5.12
CA ALA A 240 6.71 15.18 6.27
C ALA A 240 5.94 14.92 7.58
N VAL A 241 6.66 14.61 8.63
CA VAL A 241 6.12 14.40 9.97
C VAL A 241 6.54 15.59 10.78
N GLU A 242 5.57 16.45 11.06
CA GLU A 242 5.74 17.67 11.83
C GLU A 242 4.84 17.60 13.06
N TYR A 243 5.23 18.35 14.09
CA TYR A 243 4.43 18.46 15.29
C TYR A 243 4.37 19.91 15.75
N GLN A 244 3.17 20.48 15.73
CA GLN A 244 2.89 21.80 16.25
C GLN A 244 1.71 21.73 17.22
N PRO A 245 1.91 22.04 18.52
CA PRO A 245 0.82 22.03 19.47
C PRO A 245 -0.15 23.19 19.23
N ALA A 246 -1.42 22.93 19.49
CA ALA A 246 -2.48 23.92 19.57
C ALA A 246 -3.42 23.54 20.72
N ASP A 247 -4.10 24.53 21.30
CA ASP A 247 -5.17 24.29 22.26
C ASP A 247 -6.48 23.88 21.55
N ALA A 248 -7.46 23.42 22.32
CA ALA A 248 -8.71 22.91 21.77
C ALA A 248 -9.53 23.98 21.01
N LEU A 249 -9.47 25.25 21.44
CA LEU A 249 -10.20 26.34 20.81
C LEU A 249 -9.60 26.68 19.45
N THR A 250 -8.26 26.71 19.37
CA THR A 250 -7.51 26.90 18.14
C THR A 250 -7.81 25.77 17.16
N VAL A 251 -7.70 24.50 17.59
CA VAL A 251 -8.02 23.34 16.72
C VAL A 251 -9.45 23.40 16.21
N ALA A 252 -10.43 23.73 17.06
CA ALA A 252 -11.82 23.85 16.65
C ALA A 252 -12.03 24.98 15.61
N SER A 253 -11.35 26.12 15.80
CA SER A 253 -11.40 27.24 14.86
C SER A 253 -10.80 26.88 13.50
N LEU A 254 -9.60 26.28 13.50
CA LEU A 254 -8.90 25.85 12.28
C LEU A 254 -9.70 24.79 11.52
N PHE A 255 -10.27 23.82 12.23
CA PHE A 255 -11.14 22.81 11.63
C PHE A 255 -12.38 23.46 10.99
N ALA A 256 -13.05 24.38 11.68
CA ALA A 256 -14.22 25.06 11.16
C ALA A 256 -13.89 25.94 9.93
N GLN A 257 -12.73 26.59 9.92
CA GLN A 257 -12.23 27.35 8.77
C GLN A 257 -11.98 26.44 7.57
N LYS A 258 -11.21 25.36 7.74
CA LYS A 258 -10.91 24.40 6.68
C LYS A 258 -12.19 23.75 6.13
N ARG A 259 -13.14 23.40 7.00
CA ARG A 259 -14.44 22.85 6.60
C ARG A 259 -15.25 23.80 5.71
N ARG A 260 -15.15 25.11 5.92
CA ARG A 260 -15.80 26.12 5.05
C ARG A 260 -15.05 26.36 3.74
N GLY A 261 -13.99 25.61 3.44
CA GLY A 261 -13.15 25.79 2.27
C GLY A 261 -12.14 26.94 2.43
N GLY A 262 -11.92 27.44 3.64
CA GLY A 262 -10.92 28.46 3.90
C GLY A 262 -9.50 27.90 3.85
N GLU A 263 -8.57 28.68 3.31
CA GLU A 263 -7.15 28.35 3.32
C GLU A 263 -6.57 28.51 4.73
N LEU A 264 -5.58 27.66 5.05
CA LEU A 264 -4.80 27.72 6.28
C LEU A 264 -3.35 28.02 5.90
N THR A 265 -2.65 28.80 6.73
CA THR A 265 -1.19 28.92 6.61
C THR A 265 -0.49 27.59 6.91
N ASP A 266 0.77 27.46 6.53
CA ASP A 266 1.56 26.24 6.80
C ASP A 266 1.57 25.88 8.30
N GLY A 267 1.74 26.88 9.18
CA GLY A 267 1.73 26.67 10.63
C GLY A 267 0.38 26.25 11.18
N GLU A 268 -0.71 26.82 10.66
CA GLU A 268 -2.08 26.41 11.03
C GLU A 268 -2.41 25.00 10.53
N THR A 269 -1.98 24.67 9.30
CA THR A 269 -2.10 23.33 8.74
C THR A 269 -1.32 22.32 9.59
N ALA A 270 -0.08 22.65 9.99
CA ALA A 270 0.71 21.80 10.88
C ALA A 270 0.04 21.60 12.24
N GLN A 271 -0.59 22.63 12.81
CA GLN A 271 -1.37 22.52 14.06
C GLN A 271 -2.58 21.58 13.93
N LEU A 272 -3.39 21.76 12.87
CA LEU A 272 -4.57 20.93 12.64
C LEU A 272 -4.18 19.47 12.35
N ASN A 273 -3.20 19.25 11.48
CA ASN A 273 -2.70 17.92 11.15
C ASN A 273 -2.12 17.22 12.38
N SER A 274 -1.37 17.96 13.22
CA SER A 274 -0.85 17.43 14.51
C SER A 274 -1.99 16.98 15.44
N ALA A 275 -3.06 17.76 15.53
CA ALA A 275 -4.22 17.41 16.33
C ALA A 275 -4.94 16.16 15.80
N MET A 276 -5.14 16.06 14.48
CA MET A 276 -5.73 14.88 13.82
C MET A 276 -4.88 13.62 14.02
N PHE A 277 -3.55 13.69 13.84
CA PHE A 277 -2.66 12.57 14.09
C PHE A 277 -2.70 12.09 15.54
N VAL A 278 -2.71 13.01 16.51
CA VAL A 278 -2.83 12.66 17.93
C VAL A 278 -4.19 12.05 18.26
N MET A 279 -5.27 12.56 17.65
CA MET A 279 -6.62 12.01 17.79
C MET A 279 -6.66 10.56 17.29
N LEU A 280 -6.18 10.31 16.07
CA LEU A 280 -6.10 8.97 15.49
C LEU A 280 -5.24 8.03 16.34
N GLY A 281 -4.04 8.46 16.75
CA GLY A 281 -3.16 7.68 17.61
C GLY A 281 -3.81 7.28 18.94
N ARG A 282 -4.65 8.13 19.52
CA ARG A 282 -5.44 7.79 20.72
C ARG A 282 -6.51 6.74 20.42
N GLU A 283 -7.24 6.88 19.31
CA GLU A 283 -8.27 5.91 18.92
C GLU A 283 -7.68 4.53 18.59
N TYR A 284 -6.53 4.50 17.91
CA TYR A 284 -5.80 3.26 17.63
C TYR A 284 -5.30 2.60 18.92
N LYS A 285 -4.75 3.38 19.86
CA LYS A 285 -4.27 2.88 21.15
C LYS A 285 -5.39 2.22 21.97
N LYS A 286 -6.60 2.83 22.02
CA LYS A 286 -7.76 2.27 22.72
C LYS A 286 -8.10 0.84 22.26
N ARG A 287 -7.83 0.55 20.98
CA ARG A 287 -8.15 -0.73 20.31
C ARG A 287 -6.94 -1.63 20.11
N GLY A 288 -5.76 -1.24 20.62
CA GLY A 288 -4.53 -2.01 20.48
C GLY A 288 -4.01 -2.13 19.05
N TRP A 289 -4.30 -1.14 18.19
CA TRP A 289 -3.84 -1.14 16.80
C TRP A 289 -2.37 -0.73 16.65
N ALA A 290 -1.70 -1.32 15.66
CA ALA A 290 -0.43 -0.81 15.16
C ALA A 290 -0.65 0.42 14.27
N MET A 291 0.24 1.40 14.37
CA MET A 291 0.22 2.61 13.53
C MET A 291 1.47 2.66 12.68
N GLN A 292 1.30 2.48 11.37
CA GLN A 292 2.34 2.62 10.36
C GLN A 292 2.38 4.08 9.91
N ILE A 293 3.59 4.57 9.67
CA ILE A 293 3.83 5.93 9.16
C ILE A 293 4.86 5.82 8.04
N HIS A 294 4.38 5.85 6.80
CA HIS A 294 5.18 5.85 5.58
C HIS A 294 5.38 7.29 5.12
N PHE A 295 6.58 7.82 5.33
CA PHE A 295 6.85 9.23 5.08
C PHE A 295 7.98 9.48 4.06
N GLY A 296 8.06 10.70 3.54
CA GLY A 296 9.18 11.16 2.70
C GLY A 296 8.99 11.00 1.19
N ALA A 297 7.81 10.56 0.75
CA ALA A 297 7.45 10.42 -0.65
C ALA A 297 6.96 11.75 -1.25
N LEU A 298 7.73 12.36 -2.17
CA LEU A 298 7.24 13.46 -3.00
C LEU A 298 6.45 12.92 -4.18
N ARG A 299 5.15 13.12 -4.20
CA ARG A 299 4.26 12.57 -5.24
C ARG A 299 4.10 13.55 -6.41
N ASN A 300 3.75 13.02 -7.59
CA ASN A 300 3.33 13.83 -8.74
C ASN A 300 4.40 14.80 -9.28
N ASN A 301 5.67 14.38 -9.26
CA ASN A 301 6.80 15.23 -9.68
C ASN A 301 6.81 15.57 -11.19
N ASN A 302 6.14 14.77 -12.03
CA ASN A 302 6.09 14.98 -13.48
C ASN A 302 4.72 15.49 -13.91
N ARG A 303 4.55 16.81 -13.90
CA ARG A 303 3.28 17.48 -14.19
C ARG A 303 2.66 17.09 -15.54
N LYS A 304 3.49 17.03 -16.60
CA LYS A 304 3.01 16.69 -17.95
C LYS A 304 2.40 15.28 -17.98
N MET A 305 3.05 14.32 -17.32
CA MET A 305 2.52 12.96 -17.22
C MET A 305 1.29 12.87 -16.29
N CYS A 306 1.20 13.69 -15.24
CA CYS A 306 -0.01 13.78 -14.41
C CYS A 306 -1.23 14.18 -15.24
N GLU A 307 -1.06 15.17 -16.11
CA GLU A 307 -2.11 15.71 -16.98
C GLU A 307 -2.51 14.71 -18.08
N GLN A 308 -1.55 13.95 -18.60
CA GLN A 308 -1.80 12.98 -19.68
C GLN A 308 -2.41 11.65 -19.22
N LEU A 309 -2.10 11.19 -18.01
CA LEU A 309 -2.50 9.86 -17.51
C LEU A 309 -3.69 9.89 -16.55
N GLU A 310 -4.39 11.02 -16.40
CA GLU A 310 -5.53 11.21 -15.48
C GLU A 310 -5.31 10.56 -14.10
N SER A 311 -4.44 11.18 -13.28
CA SER A 311 -4.24 10.85 -11.86
C SER A 311 -4.20 9.35 -11.51
N ILE A 312 -3.35 8.56 -12.18
CA ILE A 312 -2.82 7.36 -11.52
C ILE A 312 -2.05 7.87 -10.28
N PRO A 313 -2.39 7.49 -9.03
CA PRO A 313 -1.73 8.00 -7.82
C PRO A 313 -0.24 7.64 -7.69
N ALA A 314 0.33 7.03 -8.72
CA ALA A 314 1.65 6.43 -8.76
C ALA A 314 2.60 7.13 -9.74
N LEU A 315 2.54 8.46 -9.84
CA LEU A 315 3.66 9.20 -10.41
C LEU A 315 4.80 9.27 -9.40
N ILE A 316 5.66 8.25 -9.55
CA ILE A 316 6.98 8.01 -8.96
C ILE A 316 7.30 8.95 -7.80
N PRO A 317 7.06 8.50 -6.55
CA PRO A 317 7.54 9.23 -5.42
C PRO A 317 9.07 9.26 -5.40
N SER A 318 9.65 10.45 -5.26
CA SER A 318 11.09 10.61 -5.01
C SER A 318 11.33 10.77 -3.50
N PRO A 319 12.36 10.12 -2.92
CA PRO A 319 12.64 10.22 -1.50
C PRO A 319 13.23 11.59 -1.16
N THR A 320 12.79 12.17 -0.03
CA THR A 320 13.37 13.41 0.53
C THR A 320 14.44 13.14 1.58
N ARG A 321 15.38 14.08 1.72
CA ARG A 321 16.20 14.20 2.93
C ARG A 321 15.36 14.85 4.01
N THR A 322 15.07 14.13 5.09
CA THR A 322 14.18 14.67 6.12
C THR A 322 14.71 14.41 7.53
N ILE A 323 14.47 15.37 8.41
CA ILE A 323 14.96 15.42 9.79
C ILE A 323 13.81 15.00 10.72
N TRP A 324 13.80 13.73 11.16
CA TRP A 324 12.64 13.14 11.84
C TRP A 324 12.69 13.11 13.37
N ARG A 325 13.89 13.29 13.96
CA ARG A 325 14.14 12.95 15.37
C ARG A 325 13.26 13.72 16.37
N ARG A 326 12.97 15.01 16.13
CA ARG A 326 12.19 15.83 17.08
C ARG A 326 10.68 15.60 16.97
N ALA A 327 10.14 15.51 15.76
CA ALA A 327 8.69 15.41 15.54
C ALA A 327 8.12 14.06 15.99
N LEU A 328 8.76 12.94 15.62
CA LEU A 328 8.33 11.60 16.04
C LEU A 328 8.36 11.44 17.56
N THR A 329 9.41 11.98 18.21
CA THR A 329 9.60 11.89 19.66
C THR A 329 8.49 12.58 20.44
N VAL A 330 8.03 13.76 19.99
CA VAL A 330 6.96 14.50 20.67
C VAL A 330 5.57 13.91 20.39
N CYS A 331 5.31 13.52 19.14
CA CYS A 331 4.06 12.86 18.77
C CYS A 331 3.88 11.55 19.56
N TRP A 332 4.91 10.70 19.58
CA TRP A 332 4.94 9.46 20.34
C TRP A 332 4.77 9.70 21.84
N MET A 333 5.50 10.65 22.41
CA MET A 333 5.38 10.98 23.84
C MET A 333 3.98 11.46 24.22
N ARG A 334 3.27 12.20 23.38
CA ARG A 334 1.89 12.63 23.68
C ARG A 334 0.87 11.51 23.57
N CYS A 335 1.04 10.58 22.63
CA CYS A 335 0.23 9.34 22.58
C CYS A 335 0.50 8.44 23.81
N CYS A 336 1.71 8.46 24.35
CA CYS A 336 2.08 7.71 25.55
C CYS A 336 1.67 8.39 26.87
N ARG A 337 1.85 9.71 27.02
CA ARG A 337 1.74 10.42 28.32
C ARG A 337 0.32 10.66 28.84
N THR A 338 -0.72 10.65 28.00
CA THR A 338 -2.09 10.96 28.46
C THR A 338 -2.80 9.83 29.22
N THR A 339 -2.15 8.70 29.46
CA THR A 339 -2.64 7.63 30.34
C THR A 339 -1.46 7.13 31.16
N GLY A 340 -1.38 7.58 32.42
CA GLY A 340 -0.19 7.46 33.26
C GLY A 340 0.41 6.06 33.29
N CYS A 341 1.60 5.93 32.71
CA CYS A 341 2.60 4.92 33.03
C CYS A 341 3.89 5.28 32.28
N LEU A 342 4.77 6.03 32.95
CA LEU A 342 6.21 6.06 32.73
C LEU A 342 6.80 6.66 34.01
N LYS A 343 6.99 5.82 35.04
CA LYS A 343 7.95 6.15 36.11
C LYS A 343 9.34 6.10 35.46
N PRO A 344 10.14 7.17 35.53
CA PRO A 344 11.53 7.09 35.09
C PRO A 344 12.26 6.16 36.05
N SER A 345 12.71 5.00 35.57
CA SER A 345 13.77 4.26 36.25
C SER A 345 15.06 5.07 36.06
N SER A 346 15.44 5.78 37.11
CA SER A 346 16.79 6.34 37.25
C SER A 346 17.79 5.20 37.24
N ILE A 347 18.63 5.16 36.21
CA ILE A 347 19.92 4.46 36.28
C ILE A 347 20.97 5.56 36.22
N THR A 348 21.72 5.63 37.32
CA THR A 348 22.98 6.37 37.46
C THR A 348 24.10 5.53 36.86
#